data_AF-A0A258GZ18-F1
#
_entry.id   AF-A0A258GZ18-F1
#
_cell.length_a   1.000
_cell.length_b   1.000
_cell.length_c   1.000
_cell.angle_alpha   90.00
_cell.angle_beta   90.00
_cell.angle_gamma   90.00
#
_symmetry.space_group_name_H-M   'P 1'
#
loop_
_entity.id
_entity.type
_entity.pdbx_description
1 polymer ?
#
loop_
_entity_poly.entity_id
_entity_poly.type
_entity_poly.pdbx_seq_one_letter_code
_entity_poly.pdbx_strand_id
1 'polypeptide(L)'
;MTRLVVGIAMAALLAACASAPVQGGPRPPQGPGPAGTDFGRWDIDAEGAVDQGFRRFVSARWNSGQEAEARKVLEADGFTCQDGNRPDGRPVPRLECERVYSANDNVHAWVVEFWPNEVDPKSHYTRMHMRDPLRNYDDRGH
;
A
#
# COMPACT_ATOMS: atom_id res chain seq x y z
N MET A 1 26.31 -41.89 39.30
CA MET A 1 25.24 -41.25 40.09
C MET A 1 25.43 -39.75 39.94
N THR A 2 24.58 -38.90 39.37
CA THR A 2 23.24 -39.02 38.79
C THR A 2 23.11 -37.80 37.87
N ARG A 3 22.67 -38.00 36.62
CA ARG A 3 22.28 -36.92 35.70
C ARG A 3 20.95 -36.33 36.18
N LEU A 4 20.79 -35.02 36.20
CA LEU A 4 19.46 -34.38 36.20
C LEU A 4 19.49 -33.19 35.25
N VAL A 5 18.92 -33.44 34.07
CA VAL A 5 18.47 -32.47 33.08
C VAL A 5 16.97 -32.33 33.30
N VAL A 6 16.51 -31.15 33.70
CA VAL A 6 15.12 -30.66 33.58
C VAL A 6 15.28 -29.13 33.52
N GLY A 7 14.98 -28.39 32.45
CA GLY A 7 13.88 -28.55 31.50
C GLY A 7 12.77 -27.58 31.88
N ILE A 8 12.98 -26.28 31.72
CA ILE A 8 11.89 -25.29 31.70
C ILE A 8 11.96 -24.57 30.37
N ALA A 9 11.17 -25.11 29.43
CA ALA A 9 10.90 -24.52 28.15
C ALA A 9 9.95 -23.32 28.30
N MET A 10 10.29 -22.27 27.57
CA MET A 10 9.39 -21.33 26.88
C MET A 10 8.14 -20.87 27.63
N ALA A 11 8.21 -19.65 28.17
CA ALA A 11 7.04 -18.83 28.40
C ALA A 11 7.25 -17.45 27.75
N ALA A 12 6.23 -17.02 27.00
CA ALA A 12 5.98 -15.67 26.49
C ALA A 12 6.79 -15.18 25.28
N LEU A 13 6.55 -15.78 24.10
CA LEU A 13 6.52 -15.02 22.85
C LEU A 13 5.08 -14.48 22.67
N LEU A 14 4.77 -13.41 23.39
CA LEU A 14 3.58 -12.59 23.14
C LEU A 14 4.06 -11.17 22.84
N ALA A 15 3.49 -10.57 21.80
CA ALA A 15 3.72 -9.22 21.28
C ALA A 15 4.81 -9.06 20.22
N ALA A 16 4.54 -9.57 19.02
CA ALA A 16 5.00 -8.93 17.79
C ALA A 16 3.82 -8.78 16.80
N CYS A 17 2.73 -8.19 17.28
CA CYS A 17 1.74 -7.50 16.43
C CYS A 17 1.85 -6.00 16.71
N ALA A 18 3.08 -5.48 16.80
CA ALA A 18 3.28 -4.06 16.60
C ALA A 18 3.30 -3.88 15.09
N SER A 19 2.16 -3.50 14.51
CA SER A 19 2.11 -2.93 13.17
C SER A 19 3.20 -1.87 13.14
N ALA A 20 4.32 -2.13 12.46
CA ALA A 20 5.34 -1.12 12.29
C ALA A 20 4.62 0.12 11.77
N PRO A 21 4.86 1.33 12.34
CA PRO A 21 4.25 2.52 11.77
C PRO A 21 4.57 2.50 10.29
N VAL A 22 3.55 2.66 9.44
CA VAL A 22 3.74 2.70 7.99
C VAL A 22 4.64 3.89 7.74
N GLN A 23 5.94 3.60 7.67
CA GLN A 23 6.99 4.56 7.47
C GLN A 23 7.00 4.76 5.97
N GLY A 24 5.99 5.52 5.52
CA GLY A 24 5.79 5.84 4.13
C GLY A 24 7.07 6.42 3.55
N GLY A 25 7.30 6.13 2.27
CA GLY A 25 8.44 6.68 1.54
C GLY A 25 8.45 8.22 1.53
N PRO A 26 9.39 8.85 0.82
CA PRO A 26 9.40 10.31 0.69
C PRO A 26 8.01 10.85 0.30
N ARG A 27 7.66 12.07 0.68
CA ARG A 27 6.35 12.65 0.35
C ARG A 27 6.10 12.54 -1.16
N PRO A 28 5.00 11.88 -1.61
CA PRO A 28 4.67 11.85 -3.02
C PRO A 28 4.42 13.26 -3.54
N PRO A 29 4.81 13.57 -4.79
CA PRO A 29 4.56 14.89 -5.36
C PRO A 29 3.06 15.16 -5.49
N GLN A 30 2.73 16.42 -5.70
CA GLN A 30 1.40 16.83 -6.13
C GLN A 30 1.38 16.80 -7.66
N GLY A 31 0.71 15.81 -8.25
CA GLY A 31 0.75 15.55 -9.69
C GLY A 31 1.85 14.55 -10.09
N PRO A 32 2.56 14.76 -11.22
CA PRO A 32 3.52 13.80 -11.75
C PRO A 32 4.72 13.50 -10.84
N GLY A 33 5.02 12.22 -10.72
CA GLY A 33 6.23 11.64 -10.12
C GLY A 33 7.49 11.84 -10.97
N PRO A 34 8.69 11.59 -10.40
CA PRO A 34 9.95 11.64 -11.13
C PRO A 34 10.00 10.73 -12.37
N ALA A 35 9.28 9.61 -12.38
CA ALA A 35 9.14 8.70 -13.52
C ALA A 35 7.77 8.83 -14.24
N GLY A 36 6.97 9.83 -13.86
CA GLY A 36 5.78 10.26 -14.57
C GLY A 36 4.45 9.73 -14.04
N THR A 37 4.43 8.94 -12.96
CA THR A 37 3.17 8.52 -12.32
C THR A 37 2.40 9.72 -11.79
N ASP A 38 1.15 9.91 -12.20
CA ASP A 38 0.33 11.00 -11.71
C ASP A 38 -0.32 10.65 -10.37
N PHE A 39 0.10 11.31 -9.30
CA PHE A 39 -0.45 11.13 -7.95
C PHE A 39 -1.69 12.00 -7.69
N GLY A 40 -2.07 12.88 -8.62
CA GLY A 40 -3.11 13.87 -8.44
C GLY A 40 -2.76 14.91 -7.36
N ARG A 41 -3.72 15.78 -7.04
CA ARG A 41 -3.59 16.79 -5.98
C ARG A 41 -4.15 16.26 -4.65
N TRP A 42 -3.55 15.20 -4.15
CA TRP A 42 -4.09 14.37 -3.04
C TRP A 42 -4.24 15.10 -1.69
N ASP A 43 -3.57 16.24 -1.51
CA ASP A 43 -3.67 17.04 -0.28
C ASP A 43 -4.87 17.99 -0.26
N ILE A 44 -5.41 18.36 -1.42
CA ILE A 44 -6.50 19.33 -1.54
C ILE A 44 -7.76 18.74 -2.18
N ASP A 45 -7.61 17.75 -3.07
CA ASP A 45 -8.73 17.21 -3.81
C ASP A 45 -9.53 16.19 -2.98
N ALA A 46 -10.78 16.01 -3.38
CA ALA A 46 -11.62 14.94 -2.89
C ALA A 46 -11.04 13.57 -3.28
N GLU A 47 -11.16 12.58 -2.40
CA GLU A 47 -10.60 11.25 -2.62
C GLU A 47 -11.04 10.62 -3.94
N GLY A 48 -12.34 10.70 -4.26
CA GLY A 48 -12.87 10.18 -5.51
C GLY A 48 -12.33 10.87 -6.78
N ALA A 49 -11.91 12.13 -6.69
CA ALA A 49 -11.28 12.83 -7.82
C ALA A 49 -9.86 12.32 -8.05
N VAL A 50 -9.10 12.12 -6.97
CA VAL A 50 -7.74 11.56 -7.02
C VAL A 50 -7.79 10.11 -7.52
N ASP A 51 -8.69 9.28 -6.98
CA ASP A 51 -8.89 7.89 -7.43
C ASP A 51 -9.25 7.82 -8.91
N GLN A 52 -10.24 8.60 -9.36
CA GLN A 52 -10.62 8.61 -10.76
C GLN A 52 -9.46 9.05 -11.67
N GLY A 53 -8.72 10.09 -11.29
CA GLY A 53 -7.56 10.57 -12.02
C GLY A 53 -6.48 9.50 -12.13
N PHE A 54 -6.13 8.89 -11.00
CA PHE A 54 -5.14 7.83 -10.92
C PHE A 54 -5.52 6.62 -11.79
N ARG A 55 -6.77 6.17 -11.71
CA ARG A 55 -7.28 5.06 -12.52
C ARG A 55 -7.22 5.34 -14.02
N ARG A 56 -7.56 6.56 -14.44
CA ARG A 56 -7.44 7.00 -15.84
C ARG A 56 -5.98 7.02 -16.28
N PHE A 57 -5.07 7.52 -15.45
CA PHE A 57 -3.64 7.51 -15.75
C PHE A 57 -3.13 6.08 -15.96
N VAL A 58 -3.40 5.19 -15.00
CA VAL A 58 -2.89 3.81 -15.03
C VAL A 58 -3.43 3.04 -16.24
N SER A 59 -4.75 3.10 -16.48
CA SER A 59 -5.38 2.43 -17.64
C SER A 59 -4.94 2.98 -18.98
N ALA A 60 -4.59 4.27 -19.08
CA ALA A 60 -4.07 4.86 -20.31
C ALA A 60 -2.59 4.49 -20.55
N ARG A 61 -1.82 4.24 -19.50
CA ARG A 61 -0.36 4.06 -19.56
C ARG A 61 0.07 2.60 -19.68
N TRP A 62 -0.70 1.68 -19.12
CA TRP A 62 -0.29 0.30 -18.90
C TRP A 62 -1.36 -0.70 -19.32
N ASN A 63 -0.91 -1.81 -19.91
CA ASN A 63 -1.69 -3.00 -20.18
C ASN A 63 -1.04 -4.23 -19.54
N SER A 64 -1.81 -5.30 -19.46
CA SER A 64 -1.34 -6.65 -19.18
C SER A 64 -0.21 -7.06 -20.11
N GLY A 65 0.85 -7.68 -19.57
CA GLY A 65 2.08 -8.02 -20.29
C GLY A 65 3.19 -6.96 -20.20
N GLN A 66 2.91 -5.79 -19.61
CA GLN A 66 3.90 -4.72 -19.40
C GLN A 66 4.40 -4.65 -17.94
N GLU A 67 4.22 -5.72 -17.16
CA GLU A 67 4.52 -5.72 -15.72
C GLU A 67 5.98 -5.35 -15.43
N ALA A 68 6.92 -5.83 -16.23
CA ALA A 68 8.34 -5.55 -16.02
C ALA A 68 8.69 -4.06 -16.24
N GLU A 69 8.08 -3.41 -17.23
CA GLU A 69 8.28 -1.97 -17.47
C GLU A 69 7.56 -1.16 -16.40
N ALA A 70 6.32 -1.53 -16.07
CA ALA A 70 5.51 -0.88 -15.05
C ALA A 70 6.22 -0.91 -13.69
N ARG A 71 6.74 -2.07 -13.28
CA ARG A 71 7.55 -2.22 -12.06
C ARG A 71 8.68 -1.19 -12.01
N LYS A 72 9.49 -1.11 -13.06
CA LYS A 72 10.65 -0.20 -13.11
C LYS A 72 10.22 1.26 -12.92
N VAL A 73 9.15 1.69 -13.57
CA VAL A 73 8.64 3.07 -13.48
C VAL A 73 8.03 3.32 -12.10
N LEU A 74 7.17 2.43 -11.62
CA LEU A 74 6.49 2.57 -10.33
C LEU A 74 7.51 2.54 -9.17
N GLU A 75 8.51 1.67 -9.19
CA GLU A 75 9.58 1.66 -8.17
C GLU A 75 10.41 2.96 -8.19
N ALA A 76 10.70 3.51 -9.38
CA ALA A 76 11.34 4.83 -9.50
C ALA A 76 10.46 5.96 -8.96
N ASP A 77 9.14 5.82 -9.10
CA ASP A 77 8.11 6.62 -8.45
C ASP A 77 7.79 6.12 -7.03
N GLY A 78 8.72 5.44 -6.35
CA GLY A 78 8.66 5.10 -4.92
C GLY A 78 7.55 4.13 -4.50
N PHE A 79 6.99 3.35 -5.43
CA PHE A 79 6.15 2.20 -5.10
C PHE A 79 7.02 1.03 -4.63
N THR A 80 6.46 0.23 -3.73
CA THR A 80 6.98 -1.09 -3.37
C THR A 80 6.21 -2.14 -4.19
N CYS A 81 6.91 -2.91 -5.00
CA CYS A 81 6.30 -3.86 -5.93
C CYS A 81 6.60 -5.31 -5.55
N GLN A 82 5.57 -6.14 -5.47
CA GLN A 82 5.62 -7.55 -5.11
C GLN A 82 5.09 -8.41 -6.26
N ASP A 83 5.76 -9.55 -6.51
CA ASP A 83 5.28 -10.53 -7.50
C ASP A 83 4.26 -11.49 -6.88
N GLY A 84 3.41 -12.06 -7.74
CA GLY A 84 2.32 -12.97 -7.37
C GLY A 84 2.69 -14.37 -6.87
N ASN A 85 3.84 -14.57 -6.23
CA ASN A 85 4.21 -15.87 -5.68
C ASN A 85 3.72 -16.02 -4.23
N ARG A 86 2.43 -16.37 -4.03
CA ARG A 86 1.92 -16.79 -2.72
C ARG A 86 1.71 -18.31 -2.64
N PRO A 87 2.12 -18.97 -1.54
CA PRO A 87 2.06 -20.43 -1.38
C PRO A 87 0.65 -20.98 -1.15
N ASP A 88 -0.35 -20.13 -0.96
CA ASP A 88 -1.73 -20.50 -0.58
C ASP A 88 -2.65 -20.81 -1.77
N GLY A 89 -2.15 -20.70 -3.00
CA GLY A 89 -2.85 -21.10 -4.23
C GLY A 89 -4.05 -20.23 -4.62
N ARG A 90 -4.27 -19.11 -3.91
CA ARG A 90 -5.32 -18.15 -4.27
C ARG A 90 -4.86 -17.33 -5.49
N PRO A 91 -5.79 -16.94 -6.39
CA PRO A 91 -5.46 -15.99 -7.44
C PRO A 91 -4.90 -14.70 -6.82
N VAL A 92 -3.71 -14.32 -7.27
CA VAL A 92 -3.04 -13.08 -6.87
C VAL A 92 -2.66 -12.31 -8.13
N PRO A 93 -2.49 -10.98 -8.04
CA PRO A 93 -1.89 -10.21 -9.11
C PRO A 93 -0.51 -10.79 -9.46
N ARG A 94 -0.16 -10.83 -10.75
CA ARG A 94 1.22 -11.13 -11.18
C ARG A 94 2.20 -10.10 -10.64
N LEU A 95 1.75 -8.85 -10.57
CA LEU A 95 2.47 -7.72 -10.00
C LEU A 95 1.48 -6.87 -9.19
N GLU A 96 1.85 -6.57 -7.96
CA GLU A 96 1.13 -5.64 -7.08
C GLU A 96 2.14 -4.57 -6.64
N CYS A 97 1.87 -3.31 -6.97
CA CYS A 97 2.70 -2.18 -6.60
C CYS A 97 1.90 -1.24 -5.70
N GLU A 98 2.41 -0.97 -4.51
CA GLU A 98 1.77 -0.08 -3.55
C GLU A 98 2.71 1.05 -3.15
N ARG A 99 2.16 2.26 -3.07
CA ARG A 99 2.80 3.39 -2.39
C ARG A 99 1.90 3.85 -1.26
N VAL A 100 2.44 3.88 -0.05
CA VAL A 100 1.74 4.42 1.12
C VAL A 100 2.47 5.64 1.65
N TYR A 101 1.71 6.66 2.04
CA TYR A 101 2.23 7.87 2.65
C TYR A 101 1.30 8.36 3.76
N SER A 102 1.88 8.59 4.93
CA SER A 102 1.17 9.14 6.09
C SER A 102 1.43 10.65 6.17
N ALA A 103 0.37 11.45 6.22
CA ALA A 103 0.43 12.88 6.45
C ALA A 103 -0.68 13.35 7.37
N ASN A 104 -0.28 14.06 8.43
CA ASN A 104 -1.17 14.43 9.53
C ASN A 104 -1.87 13.16 10.05
N ASP A 105 -3.18 13.22 10.19
CA ASP A 105 -4.05 12.12 10.62
C ASP A 105 -4.56 11.29 9.42
N ASN A 106 -3.90 11.32 8.25
CA ASN A 106 -4.34 10.55 7.08
C ASN A 106 -3.26 9.61 6.57
N VAL A 107 -3.68 8.43 6.14
CA VAL A 107 -2.89 7.51 5.31
C VAL A 107 -3.43 7.57 3.89
N HIS A 108 -2.53 7.84 2.96
CA HIS A 108 -2.78 7.84 1.52
C HIS A 108 -2.16 6.60 0.92
N ALA A 109 -2.93 5.83 0.15
CA ALA A 109 -2.42 4.64 -0.54
C ALA A 109 -2.78 4.68 -2.02
N TRP A 110 -1.79 4.40 -2.87
CA TRP A 110 -1.94 4.19 -4.31
C TRP A 110 -1.53 2.75 -4.60
N VAL A 111 -2.39 2.02 -5.30
CA VAL A 111 -2.16 0.61 -5.60
C VAL A 111 -2.38 0.36 -7.10
N VAL A 112 -1.51 -0.44 -7.69
CA VAL A 112 -1.61 -0.92 -9.07
C VAL A 112 -1.44 -2.43 -9.09
N GLU A 113 -2.38 -3.14 -9.69
CA GLU A 113 -2.42 -4.60 -9.73
C GLU A 113 -2.55 -5.12 -11.16
N PHE A 114 -1.63 -5.97 -11.58
CA PHE A 114 -1.68 -6.65 -12.87
C PHE A 114 -2.18 -8.07 -12.70
N TRP A 115 -3.44 -8.31 -13.04
CA TRP A 115 -4.04 -9.64 -12.92
C TRP A 115 -3.77 -10.50 -14.17
N PRO A 116 -3.69 -11.84 -14.04
CA PRO A 116 -3.39 -12.73 -15.17
C PRO A 116 -4.52 -12.82 -16.22
N ASN A 117 -5.76 -12.53 -15.83
CA ASN A 117 -6.94 -12.66 -16.70
C ASN A 117 -7.63 -11.32 -17.00
N GLU A 118 -6.95 -10.21 -16.73
CA GLU A 118 -7.43 -8.87 -17.01
C GLU A 118 -6.53 -8.25 -18.07
N VAL A 119 -7.12 -7.50 -19.01
CA VAL A 119 -6.36 -6.75 -20.03
C VAL A 119 -5.79 -5.48 -19.39
N ASP A 120 -6.61 -4.80 -18.60
CA ASP A 120 -6.23 -3.57 -17.94
C ASP A 120 -5.80 -3.86 -16.49
N PRO A 121 -4.72 -3.24 -15.99
CA PRO A 121 -4.39 -3.29 -14.58
C PRO A 121 -5.48 -2.62 -13.74
N LYS A 122 -5.74 -3.19 -12.56
CA LYS A 122 -6.59 -2.53 -11.56
C LYS A 122 -5.76 -1.49 -10.84
N SER A 123 -6.39 -0.39 -10.48
CA SER A 123 -5.74 0.65 -9.70
C SER A 123 -6.74 1.35 -8.80
N HIS A 124 -6.25 1.84 -7.68
CA HIS A 124 -7.04 2.63 -6.76
C HIS A 124 -6.18 3.57 -5.95
N TYR A 125 -6.79 4.70 -5.56
CA TYR A 125 -6.30 5.55 -4.50
C TYR A 125 -7.29 5.52 -3.34
N THR A 126 -6.77 5.46 -2.11
CA THR A 126 -7.58 5.57 -0.89
C THR A 126 -6.97 6.55 0.09
N ARG A 127 -7.84 7.23 0.85
CA ARG A 127 -7.45 8.11 1.95
C ARG A 127 -8.16 7.69 3.23
N MET A 128 -7.41 7.07 4.13
CA MET A 128 -7.92 6.65 5.44
C MET A 128 -7.55 7.68 6.50
N HIS A 129 -8.55 8.16 7.25
CA HIS A 129 -8.32 9.01 8.42
C HIS A 129 -7.99 8.14 9.64
N MET A 130 -6.79 8.28 10.19
CA MET A 130 -6.40 7.66 11.45
C MET A 130 -6.96 8.48 12.61
N ARG A 131 -8.00 7.95 13.27
CA ARG A 131 -8.45 8.49 14.56
C ARG A 131 -7.34 8.29 15.59
N ASP A 132 -6.98 9.36 16.30
CA ASP A 132 -6.10 9.26 17.46
C ASP A 132 -6.86 8.57 18.61
N PRO A 133 -6.45 7.36 19.04
CA PRO A 133 -7.15 6.62 20.09
C PRO A 133 -7.08 7.30 21.47
N LEU A 134 -6.22 8.30 21.65
CA LEU A 134 -6.09 9.07 22.89
C LEU A 134 -6.88 10.38 22.87
N ARG A 135 -7.43 10.79 21.72
CA ARG A 135 -8.29 11.95 21.61
C ARG A 135 -9.74 11.54 21.78
N ASN A 136 -10.41 12.17 22.74
CA ASN A 136 -11.84 12.00 22.96
C ASN A 136 -12.58 12.83 21.90
N TYR A 137 -13.02 12.19 20.82
CA TYR A 137 -13.88 12.81 19.83
C TYR A 137 -15.31 12.76 20.36
N ASP A 138 -15.79 13.87 20.92
CA ASP A 138 -17.18 14.01 21.37
C ASP A 138 -18.07 14.01 20.12
N ASP A 139 -18.60 12.84 19.73
CA ASP A 139 -19.51 12.64 18.60
C ASP A 139 -20.88 13.30 18.88
N ARG A 140 -20.90 14.64 19.03
CA ARG A 140 -22.14 15.41 19.05
C ARG A 140 -22.57 15.64 17.60
N GLY A 141 -23.34 14.68 17.11
CA GLY A 141 -23.97 14.70 15.80
C GLY A 141 -24.71 16.01 15.53
N HIS A 142 -24.61 16.44 14.27
CA HIS A 142 -25.44 17.47 13.65
C HIS A 142 -26.93 17.10 13.69
#